data_AF-A0A3Q4GYM6-F1
#
_entry.id   AF-A0A3Q4GYM6-F1
#
_cell.length_a   1.000
_cell.length_b   1.000
_cell.length_c   1.000
_cell.angle_alpha   90.00
_cell.angle_beta   90.00
_cell.angle_gamma   90.00
#
_symmetry.space_group_name_H-M   'P 1'
#
loop_
_entity.id
_entity.type
_entity.pdbx_description
1 polymer ?
#
loop_
_entity_poly.entity_id
_entity_poly.type
_entity_poly.pdbx_seq_one_letter_code
_entity_poly.pdbx_strand_id
1 'polypeptide(L)'
;MNSAVFFLFSLQCKPEYKVAGLYVVDSIVRQSRHQFGPDKDVFGPRFTKNITGTFENLCLCPVEDRSKIVRVLNLWQKNGVFKIEVIQPLLDMAAGSGSGAAPNTGADEPGNF
;
A
#
# COMPACT_ATOMS: atom_id res chain seq x y z
N MET A 1 -24.85 3.01 -2.96
CA MET A 1 -23.46 3.53 -2.96
C MET A 1 -22.46 2.69 -2.15
N ASN A 2 -22.87 1.75 -1.29
CA ASN A 2 -21.95 1.01 -0.40
C ASN A 2 -21.24 -0.23 -0.98
N SER A 3 -21.55 -0.65 -2.21
CA SER A 3 -21.04 -1.93 -2.75
C SER A 3 -19.70 -1.83 -3.50
N ALA A 4 -19.36 -0.67 -4.09
CA ALA A 4 -18.13 -0.52 -4.89
C ALA A 4 -16.85 -0.53 -4.02
N VAL A 5 -16.91 0.07 -2.82
CA VAL A 5 -15.77 0.13 -1.89
C VAL A 5 -15.48 -1.23 -1.26
N PHE A 6 -16.51 -2.03 -1.02
CA PHE A 6 -16.36 -3.37 -0.47
C PHE A 6 -15.74 -4.32 -1.50
N PHE A 7 -16.06 -4.15 -2.78
CA PHE A 7 -15.47 -4.93 -3.87
C PHE A 7 -13.95 -4.77 -3.89
N LEU A 8 -13.44 -3.53 -3.77
CA LEU A 8 -12.00 -3.19 -3.71
C LEU A 8 -11.22 -3.92 -2.62
N PHE A 9 -11.87 -4.13 -1.47
CA PHE A 9 -11.26 -4.78 -0.31
C PHE A 9 -11.12 -6.29 -0.47
N SER A 10 -11.99 -6.89 -1.28
CA SER A 10 -11.97 -8.34 -1.58
C SER A 10 -11.12 -8.69 -2.82
N LEU A 11 -10.45 -7.74 -3.48
CA LEU A 11 -9.63 -8.05 -4.66
C LEU A 11 -8.36 -8.83 -4.25
N GLN A 12 -8.50 -10.15 -4.18
CA GLN A 12 -7.47 -11.11 -4.61
C GLN A 12 -7.26 -10.99 -6.12
N CYS A 13 -6.94 -9.79 -6.62
CA CYS A 13 -6.81 -9.57 -8.06
C CYS A 13 -5.36 -9.48 -8.48
N LYS A 14 -5.16 -9.71 -9.78
CA LYS A 14 -3.87 -9.70 -10.45
C LYS A 14 -3.07 -8.45 -10.04
N PRO A 15 -1.73 -8.56 -9.91
CA PRO A 15 -0.86 -7.46 -9.48
C PRO A 15 -1.12 -6.14 -10.24
N GLU A 16 -1.46 -6.26 -11.51
CA GLU A 16 -1.79 -5.19 -12.46
C GLU A 16 -2.92 -4.25 -11.97
N TYR A 17 -3.89 -4.75 -11.19
CA TYR A 17 -5.03 -3.96 -10.72
C TYR A 17 -4.79 -3.30 -9.37
N LYS A 18 -3.69 -3.63 -8.67
CA LYS A 18 -3.48 -3.18 -7.30
C LYS A 18 -3.23 -1.68 -7.24
N VAL A 19 -2.41 -1.13 -8.16
CA VAL A 19 -2.19 0.31 -8.29
C VAL A 19 -3.48 1.06 -8.65
N ALA A 20 -4.25 0.52 -9.60
CA ALA A 20 -5.55 1.10 -9.97
C ALA A 20 -6.51 1.13 -8.77
N GLY A 21 -6.58 0.03 -7.99
CA GLY A 21 -7.38 -0.04 -6.77
C GLY A 21 -6.97 1.00 -5.73
N LEU A 22 -5.66 1.21 -5.54
CA LEU A 22 -5.14 2.24 -4.64
C LEU A 22 -5.61 3.64 -5.05
N TYR A 23 -5.56 3.97 -6.36
CA TYR A 23 -6.04 5.26 -6.87
C TYR A 23 -7.55 5.45 -6.70
N VAL A 24 -8.33 4.37 -6.80
CA VAL A 24 -9.78 4.46 -6.55
C VAL A 24 -10.06 4.76 -5.08
N VAL A 25 -9.42 4.04 -4.15
CA VAL A 25 -9.57 4.31 -2.70
C VAL A 25 -9.17 5.74 -2.39
N ASP A 26 -8.02 6.16 -2.89
CA ASP A 26 -7.53 7.52 -2.75
C ASP A 26 -8.56 8.57 -3.23
N SER A 27 -9.14 8.35 -4.41
CA SER A 27 -10.14 9.25 -4.98
C SER A 27 -11.39 9.32 -4.10
N ILE A 28 -11.85 8.19 -3.57
CA ILE A 28 -13.03 8.11 -2.70
C ILE A 28 -12.78 8.84 -1.37
N VAL A 29 -11.65 8.58 -0.71
CA VAL A 29 -11.29 9.23 0.56
C VAL A 29 -11.13 10.74 0.35
N ARG A 30 -10.44 11.16 -0.71
CA ARG A 30 -10.30 12.59 -1.04
C ARG A 30 -11.65 13.24 -1.29
N GLN A 31 -12.51 12.62 -2.08
CA GLN A 31 -13.81 13.18 -2.43
C GLN A 31 -14.76 13.23 -1.23
N SER A 32 -14.78 12.19 -0.41
CA SER A 32 -15.52 12.15 0.86
C SER A 32 -15.10 13.30 1.78
N ARG A 33 -13.79 13.48 2.00
CA ARG A 33 -13.26 14.55 2.86
C ARG A 33 -13.51 15.94 2.28
N HIS A 34 -13.46 16.10 0.97
CA HIS A 34 -13.77 17.38 0.32
C HIS A 34 -15.27 17.73 0.41
N GLN A 35 -16.15 16.74 0.24
CA GLN A 35 -17.59 16.94 0.23
C GLN A 35 -18.19 17.08 1.63
N PHE A 36 -17.70 16.31 2.61
CA PHE A 36 -18.29 16.21 3.94
C PHE A 36 -17.40 16.77 5.06
N GLY A 37 -16.15 17.13 4.74
CA GLY A 37 -15.15 17.51 5.73
C GLY A 37 -14.41 16.30 6.31
N PRO A 38 -13.20 16.51 6.87
CA PRO A 38 -12.34 15.44 7.34
C PRO A 38 -12.91 14.62 8.51
N ASP A 39 -13.73 15.23 9.37
CA ASP A 39 -14.33 14.59 10.55
C ASP A 39 -15.54 13.70 10.21
N LYS A 40 -16.13 13.86 9.02
CA LYS A 40 -17.28 13.08 8.56
C LYS A 40 -16.88 11.91 7.66
N ASP A 41 -15.59 11.80 7.34
CA ASP A 41 -15.10 10.73 6.48
C ASP A 41 -15.11 9.37 7.20
N VAL A 42 -15.98 8.48 6.72
CA VAL A 42 -16.07 7.09 7.21
C VAL A 42 -15.19 6.14 6.40
N PHE A 43 -14.67 6.57 5.25
CA PHE A 43 -13.91 5.70 4.35
C PHE A 43 -12.45 5.60 4.80
N GLY A 44 -11.81 6.70 5.18
CA GLY A 44 -10.45 6.73 5.69
C GLY A 44 -10.27 5.73 6.85
N PRO A 45 -10.97 5.88 7.99
CA PRO A 45 -10.82 4.99 9.15
C PRO A 45 -11.11 3.52 8.84
N ARG A 46 -12.02 3.23 7.89
CA ARG A 46 -12.38 1.87 7.50
C ARG A 46 -11.31 1.23 6.61
N PHE A 47 -10.69 2.02 5.74
CA PHE A 47 -9.57 1.58 4.92
C PHE A 47 -8.35 1.25 5.78
N THR A 48 -8.05 2.05 6.81
CA THR A 48 -6.92 1.83 7.71
C THR A 48 -6.95 0.49 8.44
N LYS A 49 -8.14 -0.08 8.69
CA LYS A 49 -8.27 -1.34 9.46
C LYS A 49 -7.58 -2.55 8.83
N ASN A 50 -7.44 -2.62 7.49
CA ASN A 50 -6.68 -3.71 6.86
C ASN A 50 -5.66 -3.18 5.84
N ILE A 51 -5.27 -1.90 5.95
CA ILE A 51 -4.35 -1.25 5.02
C ILE A 51 -3.00 -1.98 4.95
N THR A 52 -2.51 -2.49 6.07
CA THR A 52 -1.24 -3.23 6.15
C THR A 52 -1.27 -4.49 5.27
N GLY A 53 -2.31 -5.32 5.39
CA GLY A 53 -2.45 -6.53 4.55
C GLY A 53 -2.70 -6.22 3.06
N THR A 54 -3.36 -5.09 2.76
CA THR A 54 -3.46 -4.61 1.37
C THR A 54 -2.09 -4.18 0.83
N PHE A 55 -1.29 -3.50 1.65
CA PHE A 55 0.03 -3.00 1.26
C PHE A 55 1.09 -4.10 1.13
N GLU A 56 1.03 -5.14 1.95
CA GLU A 56 1.86 -6.35 1.78
C GLU A 56 1.63 -6.96 0.40
N ASN A 57 0.38 -7.05 -0.03
CA ASN A 57 0.03 -7.49 -1.37
C ASN A 57 0.46 -6.50 -2.46
N LEU A 58 0.34 -5.19 -2.24
CA LEU A 58 0.79 -4.16 -3.19
C LEU A 58 2.32 -4.13 -3.35
N CYS A 59 3.09 -4.51 -2.32
CA CYS A 59 4.55 -4.52 -2.40
C CYS A 59 5.10 -5.69 -3.25
N LEU A 60 4.27 -6.71 -3.54
CA LEU A 60 4.56 -7.79 -4.48
C LEU A 60 4.49 -7.37 -5.96
N CYS A 61 4.09 -6.13 -6.25
CA CYS A 61 4.04 -5.61 -7.62
C CYS A 61 5.45 -5.30 -8.16
N PRO A 62 5.62 -5.20 -9.49
CA PRO A 62 6.88 -4.78 -10.12
C PRO A 62 7.39 -3.44 -9.57
N VAL A 63 8.71 -3.24 -9.59
CA VAL A 63 9.38 -2.02 -9.05
C VAL A 63 8.82 -0.72 -9.68
N GLU A 64 8.46 -0.77 -10.95
CA GLU A 64 7.83 0.33 -11.71
C GLU A 64 6.47 0.79 -11.15
N ASP A 65 5.78 -0.05 -10.40
CA ASP A 65 4.52 0.27 -9.71
C ASP A 65 4.74 0.75 -8.28
N ARG A 66 5.87 0.40 -7.66
CA ARG A 66 6.21 0.84 -6.30
C ARG A 66 6.39 2.34 -6.20
N SER A 67 7.03 2.96 -7.18
CA SER A 67 7.17 4.43 -7.20
C SER A 67 5.82 5.14 -7.22
N LYS A 68 4.79 4.53 -7.85
CA LYS A 68 3.42 5.06 -7.87
C LYS A 68 2.79 4.97 -6.49
N ILE A 69 2.94 3.84 -5.81
CA ILE A 69 2.45 3.62 -4.44
C ILE A 69 3.10 4.60 -3.45
N VAL A 70 4.43 4.74 -3.47
CA VAL A 70 5.18 5.68 -2.63
C VAL A 70 4.70 7.12 -2.87
N ARG A 71 4.46 7.50 -4.12
CA ARG A 71 3.94 8.85 -4.45
C ARG A 71 2.56 9.10 -3.83
N VAL A 72 1.66 8.11 -3.84
CA VAL A 72 0.34 8.22 -3.20
C VAL A 72 0.47 8.38 -1.69
N LEU A 73 1.32 7.56 -1.04
CA LEU A 73 1.57 7.66 0.40
C LEU A 73 2.13 9.03 0.81
N ASN A 74 3.10 9.56 0.06
CA ASN A 74 3.64 10.91 0.28
C ASN A 74 2.56 11.98 0.13
N LEU A 75 1.64 11.84 -0.83
CA LEU A 75 0.51 12.75 -0.99
C LEU A 75 -0.45 12.68 0.19
N TRP A 76 -0.75 11.48 0.71
CA TRP A 76 -1.58 11.34 1.90
C TRP A 76 -0.98 12.00 3.12
N GLN A 77 0.35 11.92 3.28
CA GLN A 77 1.07 12.56 4.37
C GLN A 77 1.01 14.09 4.23
N LYS A 78 1.39 14.61 3.05
CA LYS A 78 1.41 16.05 2.78
C LYS A 78 0.03 16.71 2.95
N ASN A 79 -1.04 16.00 2.58
CA ASN A 79 -2.41 16.50 2.68
C ASN A 79 -3.11 16.13 3.99
N GLY A 80 -2.42 15.46 4.93
CA GLY A 80 -3.01 15.04 6.20
C GLY A 80 -4.23 14.13 6.04
N VAL A 81 -4.25 13.28 4.99
CA VAL A 81 -5.34 12.31 4.75
C VAL A 81 -5.32 11.22 5.81
N PHE A 82 -4.11 10.73 6.14
CA PHE A 82 -3.86 9.77 7.20
C PHE A 82 -2.76 10.28 8.13
N LYS A 83 -2.76 9.78 9.37
CA LYS A 83 -1.70 10.09 10.35
C LYS A 83 -0.38 9.46 9.93
N ILE A 84 0.72 10.12 10.27
CA ILE A 84 2.08 9.63 10.00
C ILE A 84 2.35 8.25 10.61
N GLU A 85 1.76 7.94 11.77
CA GLU A 85 1.85 6.64 12.44
C GLU A 85 1.34 5.48 11.58
N VAL A 86 0.39 5.76 10.67
CA VAL A 86 -0.12 4.79 9.69
C VAL A 86 0.72 4.82 8.43
N ILE A 87 1.08 6.02 7.95
CA ILE A 87 1.76 6.18 6.66
C ILE A 87 3.19 5.65 6.72
N GLN A 88 3.91 5.87 7.82
CA GLN A 88 5.33 5.52 7.89
C GLN A 88 5.60 4.02 7.68
N PRO A 89 4.92 3.12 8.42
CA PRO A 89 5.07 1.69 8.20
C PRO A 89 4.81 1.25 6.74
N LEU A 90 3.89 1.93 6.05
CA LEU A 90 3.57 1.63 4.65
C LEU A 90 4.63 2.14 3.68
N LEU A 91 5.20 3.32 3.96
CA LEU A 91 6.33 3.87 3.20
C LEU A 91 7.56 2.96 3.36
N ASP A 92 7.87 2.53 4.58
CA ASP A 92 8.97 1.63 4.88
C ASP A 92 8.79 0.27 4.17
N MET A 93 7.56 -0.26 4.12
CA MET A 93 7.26 -1.51 3.40
C MET A 93 7.45 -1.36 1.87
N ALA A 94 7.01 -0.24 1.30
CA ALA A 94 7.14 0.06 -0.12
C ALA A 94 8.60 0.37 -0.52
N ALA A 95 9.39 0.96 0.38
CA ALA A 95 10.81 1.24 0.19
C ALA A 95 11.70 0.01 0.45
N GLY A 96 11.36 -0.81 1.46
CA GLY A 96 12.15 -1.93 1.94
C GLY A 96 12.01 -3.24 1.15
N SER A 97 10.94 -3.40 0.37
CA SER A 97 10.77 -4.59 -0.50
C SER A 97 11.78 -4.64 -1.67
N GLY A 98 12.69 -3.67 -1.79
CA GLY A 98 13.81 -3.67 -2.74
C GLY A 98 14.92 -4.68 -2.39
N SER A 99 14.92 -5.27 -1.20
CA SER A 99 15.87 -6.33 -0.85
C SER A 99 15.35 -7.71 -1.24
N GLY A 100 15.38 -7.99 -2.54
CA GLY A 100 15.74 -9.33 -3.01
C GLY A 100 17.22 -9.59 -2.70
N ALA A 101 17.59 -9.62 -1.42
CA ALA A 101 18.85 -10.22 -1.00
C ALA A 101 18.55 -11.70 -0.82
N ALA A 102 18.76 -12.46 -1.89
CA ALA A 102 18.71 -13.90 -1.90
C ALA A 102 19.51 -14.46 -0.69
N PRO A 103 19.00 -15.48 0.01
CA PRO A 103 19.84 -16.28 0.88
C PRO A 103 20.72 -17.12 -0.06
N ASN A 104 21.93 -16.65 -0.39
CA ASN A 104 22.92 -17.54 -0.97
C ASN A 104 23.38 -18.48 0.14
N THR A 105 22.67 -19.60 0.26
CA THR A 105 23.16 -20.84 0.83
C THR A 105 24.33 -21.29 -0.05
N GLY A 106 25.54 -20.80 0.26
CA GLY A 106 26.79 -21.38 -0.21
C GLY A 106 27.26 -22.38 0.85
N ALA A 107 26.83 -23.63 0.71
CA ALA A 107 27.44 -24.75 1.38
C ALA A 107 28.67 -25.17 0.57
N ASP A 108 29.87 -24.90 1.07
CA ASP A 108 31.06 -25.69 0.75
C ASP A 108 32.05 -25.72 1.94
N GLU A 109 32.05 -26.85 2.63
CA GLU A 109 33.19 -27.46 3.31
C GLU A 109 33.16 -28.92 2.79
N PRO A 110 34.27 -29.69 2.62
CA PRO A 110 35.68 -29.46 2.96
C PRO A 110 36.69 -29.79 1.82
N GLY A 111 37.99 -29.45 1.97
CA GLY A 111 39.02 -30.11 1.15
C GLY A 111 40.39 -29.43 0.98
N ASN A 112 41.33 -29.79 1.86
CA ASN A 112 42.69 -30.23 1.54
C ASN A 112 43.63 -29.35 0.68
N PHE A 113 44.60 -28.69 1.33
CA PHE A 113 46.04 -28.81 1.03
C PHE A 113 46.86 -28.54 2.30
#